data_AF-A0A958QJS1-F1
#
_entry.id   AF-A0A958QJS1-F1
#
_cell.length_a   1.000
_cell.length_b   1.000
_cell.length_c   1.000
_cell.angle_alpha   90.00
_cell.angle_beta   90.00
_cell.angle_gamma   90.00
#
_symmetry.space_group_name_H-M   'P 1'
#
loop_
_entity.id
_entity.type
_entity.pdbx_description
1 polymer ?
#
loop_
_entity_poly.entity_id
_entity_poly.type
_entity_poly.pdbx_seq_one_letter_code
_entity_poly.pdbx_strand_id
1 'polypeptide(L)'
;MKIGSRDSFRIVEFEAMASPCEIFFEEKKQGKTEKIAAILVEEAKRLEKKYSRYLPDSIVSQINNSNGKTTDIDTETYQLLNYAKT
;
A
#
# COMPACT_ATOMS: atom_id res chain seq x y z
N MET A 1 -1.78 -13.60 -1.84
CA MET A 1 -0.57 -13.69 -0.98
C MET A 1 -0.07 -15.12 -1.02
N LYS A 2 1.22 -15.33 -1.29
CA LYS A 2 1.90 -16.63 -1.24
C LYS A 2 3.13 -16.50 -0.36
N ILE A 3 3.47 -17.56 0.38
CA ILE A 3 4.61 -17.55 1.29
C ILE A 3 5.59 -18.63 0.83
N GLY A 4 6.85 -18.24 0.68
CA GLY A 4 7.94 -19.10 0.25
C GLY A 4 9.21 -18.84 1.04
N SER A 5 10.32 -19.37 0.56
CA SER A 5 11.65 -19.11 1.12
C SER A 5 12.66 -18.99 -0.01
N ARG A 6 13.59 -18.03 0.12
CA ARG A 6 14.68 -17.78 -0.82
C ARG A 6 15.89 -17.42 0.01
N ASP A 7 16.97 -18.19 -0.14
CA ASP A 7 18.16 -18.12 0.71
C ASP A 7 17.80 -18.18 2.22
N SER A 8 18.24 -17.18 2.99
CA SER A 8 17.96 -17.07 4.44
C SER A 8 16.67 -16.31 4.76
N PHE A 9 15.84 -15.98 3.77
CA PHE A 9 14.63 -15.19 3.95
C PHE A 9 13.36 -16.00 3.73
N ARG A 10 12.36 -15.70 4.56
CA ARG A 10 10.96 -16.00 4.28
C ARG A 10 10.42 -14.89 3.39
N ILE A 11 9.88 -15.25 2.22
CA ILE A 11 9.35 -14.28 1.26
C ILE A 11 7.83 -14.38 1.24
N VAL A 12 7.18 -13.23 1.22
CA VAL A 12 5.74 -13.12 0.97
C VAL A 12 5.50 -12.35 -0.32
N GLU A 13 4.90 -13.02 -1.29
CA GLU A 13 4.52 -12.47 -2.58
C GLU A 13 3.05 -12.06 -2.56
N PHE A 14 2.74 -10.88 -3.08
CA PHE A 14 1.37 -10.37 -3.20
C PHE A 14 1.25 -9.38 -4.36
N GLU A 15 0.02 -9.08 -4.76
CA GLU A 15 -0.26 -8.05 -5.75
C GLU A 15 -0.79 -6.81 -5.04
N ALA A 16 -0.22 -5.65 -5.36
CA ALA A 16 -0.74 -4.35 -4.94
C ALA A 16 -0.22 -3.26 -5.90
N MET A 17 -0.96 -2.16 -5.96
CA MET A 17 -0.64 -1.00 -6.81
C MET A 17 -0.41 -1.40 -8.28
N ALA A 18 -1.22 -2.34 -8.79
CA ALA A 18 -1.09 -2.94 -10.12
C ALA A 18 0.28 -3.56 -10.45
N SER A 19 0.98 -4.12 -9.46
CA SER A 19 2.28 -4.75 -9.63
C SER A 19 2.54 -5.90 -8.64
N PRO A 20 3.40 -6.88 -9.01
CA PRO A 20 3.87 -7.89 -8.07
C PRO A 20 4.78 -7.25 -7.02
N CYS A 21 4.54 -7.58 -5.76
CA CYS A 21 5.23 -7.06 -4.59
C CYS A 21 5.77 -8.22 -3.73
N GLU A 22 6.92 -8.02 -3.11
CA GLU A 22 7.57 -9.00 -2.23
C GLU A 22 7.90 -8.38 -0.86
N ILE A 23 7.68 -9.14 0.22
CA ILE A 23 8.12 -8.81 1.58
C ILE A 23 9.15 -9.85 2.02
N PHE A 24 10.30 -9.38 2.47
CA PHE A 24 11.41 -10.23 2.95
C PHE A 24 11.45 -10.22 4.47
N PHE A 25 11.36 -11.40 5.07
CA PHE A 25 11.46 -11.60 6.51
C PHE A 25 12.74 -12.37 6.85
N GLU A 26 13.63 -11.74 7.60
CA GLU A 26 14.77 -12.41 8.22
C GLU A 26 14.30 -13.06 9.54
N GLU A 27 13.73 -14.25 9.45
CA GLU A 27 13.13 -14.92 10.61
C GLU A 27 14.05 -16.05 11.12
N LYS A 28 14.60 -15.90 12.33
CA LYS A 28 15.43 -16.95 12.98
C LYS A 28 14.60 -18.08 13.62
N LYS A 29 13.31 -17.86 13.87
CA LYS A 29 12.36 -18.83 14.45
C LYS A 29 10.95 -18.63 13.89
N GLN A 30 10.34 -19.69 13.36
CA GLN A 30 8.97 -19.70 12.86
C GLN A 30 7.97 -19.12 13.87
N GLY A 31 7.15 -18.15 13.45
CA GLY A 31 5.84 -17.97 14.09
C GLY A 31 5.14 -16.62 13.95
N LYS A 32 5.75 -15.60 13.34
CA LYS A 32 5.08 -14.28 13.21
C LYS A 32 4.97 -13.76 11.77
N THR A 33 5.74 -14.34 10.84
CA THR A 33 5.75 -13.93 9.43
C THR A 33 4.35 -13.79 8.83
N GLU A 34 3.47 -14.79 9.01
CA GLU A 34 2.15 -14.81 8.38
C GLU A 34 1.25 -13.67 8.86
N LYS A 35 1.26 -13.41 10.18
CA LYS A 35 0.43 -12.36 10.79
C LYS A 35 0.92 -10.96 10.41
N ILE A 36 2.23 -10.74 10.45
CA ILE A 36 2.82 -9.45 10.09
C ILE A 36 2.63 -9.20 8.60
N ALA A 37 2.87 -10.22 7.76
CA ALA A 37 2.67 -10.11 6.33
C ALA A 37 1.22 -9.78 5.97
N ALA A 38 0.24 -10.39 6.63
CA ALA A 38 -1.17 -10.04 6.42
C ALA A 38 -1.45 -8.56 6.69
N ILE A 39 -0.90 -7.99 7.78
CA ILE A 39 -1.05 -6.57 8.09
C ILE A 39 -0.40 -5.70 7.01
N LEU A 40 0.83 -6.02 6.61
CA LEU A 40 1.56 -5.25 5.59
C LEU A 40 0.87 -5.27 4.22
N VAL A 41 0.35 -6.44 3.82
CA VAL A 41 -0.39 -6.60 2.57
C VAL A 41 -1.69 -5.79 2.60
N GLU A 42 -2.43 -5.84 3.72
CA GLU A 42 -3.65 -5.05 3.85
C GLU A 42 -3.37 -3.54 3.86
N GLU A 43 -2.28 -3.08 4.48
CA GLU A 43 -1.88 -1.68 4.41
C GLU A 43 -1.50 -1.23 2.99
N ALA A 44 -0.76 -2.06 2.23
CA ALA A 44 -0.46 -1.76 0.83
C ALA A 44 -1.74 -1.65 -0.02
N LYS A 45 -2.70 -2.54 0.19
CA LYS A 45 -4.02 -2.46 -0.49
C LYS A 45 -4.85 -1.26 -0.04
N ARG A 46 -4.77 -0.87 1.24
CA ARG A 46 -5.41 0.35 1.75
C ARG A 46 -4.87 1.57 1.02
N LEU A 47 -3.55 1.66 0.85
CA LEU A 47 -2.90 2.74 0.09
C LEU A 47 -3.30 2.70 -1.39
N GLU A 48 -3.32 1.53 -2.03
CA GLU A 48 -3.80 1.39 -3.41
C GLU A 48 -5.25 1.88 -3.55
N LYS A 49 -6.15 1.45 -2.67
CA LYS A 49 -7.55 1.90 -2.71
C LYS A 49 -7.67 3.42 -2.55
N LYS A 50 -6.94 3.99 -1.58
CA LYS A 50 -7.02 5.41 -1.24
C LYS A 50 -6.39 6.31 -2.30
N TYR A 51 -5.24 5.93 -2.85
CA TYR A 51 -4.43 6.79 -3.71
C TYR A 51 -4.38 6.36 -5.19
N SER A 52 -5.16 5.34 -5.59
CA SER A 52 -5.25 4.94 -6.99
C SER A 52 -5.78 6.06 -7.87
N ARG A 53 -5.15 6.27 -9.04
CA ARG A 53 -5.65 7.18 -10.08
C ARG A 53 -6.81 6.57 -10.89
N TYR A 54 -7.07 5.28 -10.73
CA TYR A 54 -7.99 4.52 -11.57
C TYR A 54 -9.26 4.09 -10.85
N LEU A 55 -9.22 3.94 -9.52
CA LEU A 55 -10.40 3.60 -8.74
C LEU A 55 -11.27 4.85 -8.54
N PRO A 56 -12.57 4.80 -8.88
CA PRO A 56 -13.43 5.98 -8.82
C PRO A 56 -13.61 6.54 -7.40
N ASP A 57 -13.53 5.67 -6.39
CA ASP A 57 -13.75 6.03 -4.98
C ASP A 57 -12.50 6.58 -4.25
N SER A 58 -11.36 6.67 -4.94
CA SER A 58 -10.11 7.13 -4.34
C SER A 58 -10.11 8.65 -4.08
N ILE A 59 -9.32 9.12 -3.11
CA ILE A 59 -9.20 10.57 -2.86
C ILE A 59 -8.61 11.30 -4.07
N VAL A 60 -7.70 10.63 -4.79
CA VAL A 60 -7.09 11.18 -6.01
C VAL A 60 -8.12 11.36 -7.11
N SER A 61 -9.02 10.39 -7.30
CA SER A 61 -10.13 10.51 -8.26
C SER A 61 -11.11 11.62 -7.86
N GLN A 62 -11.42 11.76 -6.57
CA GLN A 62 -12.29 12.84 -6.08
C GLN A 62 -11.67 14.23 -6.34
N ILE A 63 -10.38 14.40 -6.01
CA ILE A 63 -9.65 15.66 -6.26
C ILE A 63 -9.62 15.99 -7.75
N ASN A 64 -9.26 15.02 -8.60
CA ASN A 64 -9.15 15.23 -10.05
C ASN A 64 -10.50 15.56 -10.71
N ASN A 65 -11.61 15.06 -10.16
CA ASN A 65 -12.96 15.31 -10.67
C ASN A 65 -13.70 16.44 -9.92
N SER A 66 -13.01 17.19 -9.04
CA SER A 66 -13.61 18.25 -8.22
C SER A 66 -14.08 19.48 -9.01
N ASN A 67 -13.67 19.62 -10.28
CA ASN A 67 -13.96 20.79 -11.12
C ASN A 67 -13.55 22.12 -10.47
N GLY A 68 -12.38 22.14 -9.82
CA GLY A 68 -11.83 23.34 -9.17
C GLY A 68 -12.44 23.65 -7.80
N LYS A 69 -13.35 22.81 -7.30
CA LYS A 69 -13.86 22.92 -5.92
C LYS A 69 -12.85 22.36 -4.93
N THR A 70 -12.86 22.90 -3.72
CA THR A 70 -12.05 22.35 -2.61
C THR A 70 -12.53 20.95 -2.26
N THR A 71 -11.58 20.06 -1.95
CA THR A 71 -11.85 18.70 -1.46
C THR A 71 -11.21 18.57 -0.09
N ASP A 72 -11.98 18.12 0.89
CA ASP A 72 -11.46 17.85 2.22
C ASP A 72 -10.46 16.69 2.16
N ILE A 73 -9.32 16.85 2.83
CA ILE A 73 -8.26 15.85 2.90
C ILE A 73 -7.87 15.59 4.35
N ASP A 74 -7.45 14.36 4.63
CA ASP A 74 -6.90 14.00 5.94
C ASP A 74 -5.41 14.31 6.07
N THR A 75 -4.89 14.15 7.29
CA THR A 75 -3.48 14.42 7.62
C THR A 75 -2.51 13.60 6.78
N GLU A 76 -2.79 12.32 6.54
CA GLU A 76 -1.93 11.45 5.70
C GLU A 76 -1.83 11.99 4.28
N THR A 77 -2.97 12.36 3.69
CA THR A 77 -3.04 12.92 2.33
C THR A 77 -2.36 14.28 2.24
N TYR A 78 -2.56 15.15 3.24
CA TYR A 78 -1.87 16.44 3.34
C TYR A 78 -0.35 16.28 3.37
N GLN A 79 0.16 15.36 4.20
CA GLN A 79 1.59 15.09 4.31
C GLN A 79 2.18 14.55 3.00
N LEU A 80 1.49 13.62 2.33
CA LEU A 80 1.94 13.07 1.05
C LEU A 80 1.95 14.11 -0.07
N LEU A 81 0.93 14.97 -0.15
CA LEU A 81 0.91 16.06 -1.13
C LEU A 81 2.02 17.08 -0.88
N ASN A 82 2.29 17.42 0.38
CA ASN A 82 3.41 18.30 0.73
C ASN A 82 4.76 17.67 0.39
N TYR A 83 4.93 16.37 0.62
CA TYR A 83 6.15 15.66 0.24
C TYR A 83 6.36 15.64 -1.28
N ALA A 84 5.29 15.47 -2.06
CA ALA A 84 5.36 15.44 -3.52
C ALA A 84 5.57 16.83 -4.16
N LYS A 85 5.36 17.92 -3.42
CA LYS A 85 5.50 19.29 -3.89
C LYS A 85 6.99 19.68 -3.95
N THR A 86 7.63 19.39 -5.08
CA THR A 86 8.98 19.89 -5.44
C THR A 86 8.91 21.11 -6.33
#